data_AF-Q7B019-F1
#
_entry.id   AF-Q7B019-F1
#
_cell.length_a   1.000
_cell.length_b   1.000
_cell.length_c   1.000
_cell.angle_alpha   90.00
_cell.angle_beta   90.00
_cell.angle_gamma   90.00
#
_symmetry.space_group_name_H-M   'P 1'
#
loop_
_entity.id
_entity.type
_entity.pdbx_description
1 polymer ?
#
loop_
_entity_poly.entity_id
_entity_poly.type
_entity_poly.pdbx_seq_one_letter_code
_entity_poly.pdbx_strand_id
1 'polypeptide(L)'
;MSSRSELLLDRFAEKIGIGSISFNENRLCSFAIDEIYYISLSDANDEYMMIYGVCGKFPTDNPNFALEILNANLWFAENGGPYLCYESGAQSLLLALRFPLDDATPEKLENEIEVVVKSMENLYLVLHNQGITLENEHMKIEEISSSDNKHYYAGR
;
A
#
# COMPACT_ATOMS: atom_id res chain seq x y z
N MET A 1 16.35 11.48 17.85
CA MET A 1 15.00 12.07 18.00
C MET A 1 14.11 11.25 17.10
N SER A 2 13.00 10.73 17.59
CA SER A 2 12.03 10.00 16.76
C SER A 2 11.38 10.96 15.78
N SER A 3 11.21 10.52 14.53
CA SER A 3 10.54 11.27 13.48
C SER A 3 9.04 11.43 13.77
N ARG A 4 8.37 12.39 13.10
CA ARG A 4 6.92 12.58 13.25
C ARG A 4 6.12 11.36 12.81
N SER A 5 6.61 10.62 11.82
CA SER A 5 6.04 9.36 11.34
C SER A 5 6.19 8.22 12.34
N GLU A 6 7.33 8.09 13.03
CA GLU A 6 7.51 7.11 14.13
C GLU A 6 6.51 7.37 15.26
N LEU A 7 6.38 8.62 15.71
CA LEU A 7 5.44 8.97 16.77
C LEU A 7 3.98 8.70 16.35
N LEU A 8 3.66 8.94 15.08
CA LEU A 8 2.33 8.64 14.53
C LEU A 8 2.08 7.12 14.49
N LEU A 9 3.07 6.34 14.05
CA LEU A 9 3.01 4.90 13.98
C LEU A 9 2.78 4.28 15.37
N ASP A 10 3.52 4.72 16.39
CA ASP A 10 3.36 4.26 17.77
C ASP A 10 1.94 4.53 18.29
N ARG A 11 1.44 5.75 18.11
CA ARG A 11 0.08 6.13 18.54
C ARG A 11 -1.01 5.37 17.78
N PHE A 12 -0.79 5.12 16.49
CA PHE A 12 -1.69 4.31 15.69
C PHE A 12 -1.73 2.87 16.20
N ALA A 13 -0.57 2.27 16.47
CA ALA A 13 -0.47 0.90 16.97
C ALA A 13 -1.15 0.73 18.34
N GLU A 14 -0.99 1.70 19.24
CA GLU A 14 -1.71 1.76 20.52
C GLU A 14 -3.23 1.84 20.32
N LYS A 15 -3.70 2.64 19.37
CA LYS A 15 -5.12 2.83 19.07
C LYS A 15 -5.79 1.55 18.56
N ILE A 16 -5.16 0.85 17.62
CA ILE A 16 -5.72 -0.37 17.00
C ILE A 16 -5.38 -1.64 17.79
N GLY A 17 -4.56 -1.54 18.83
CA GLY A 17 -4.29 -2.64 19.77
C GLY A 17 -3.37 -3.74 19.22
N ILE A 18 -2.59 -3.48 18.16
CA ILE A 18 -1.71 -4.48 17.54
C ILE A 18 -0.33 -4.60 18.21
N GLY A 19 -0.15 -3.97 19.38
CA GLY A 19 1.10 -3.97 20.14
C GLY A 19 2.11 -2.94 19.62
N SER A 20 3.39 -3.15 19.91
CA SER A 20 4.47 -2.27 19.43
C SER A 20 4.87 -2.70 18.02
N ILE A 21 4.75 -1.77 17.07
CA ILE A 21 5.25 -1.91 15.71
C ILE A 21 6.30 -0.84 15.48
N SER A 22 7.28 -1.12 14.62
CA SER A 22 8.34 -0.19 14.29
C SER A 22 8.70 -0.31 12.82
N PHE A 23 9.22 0.77 12.25
CA PHE A 23 9.86 0.72 10.95
C PHE A 23 11.14 -0.13 11.01
N ASN A 24 11.37 -0.94 9.98
CA ASN A 24 12.58 -1.73 9.80
C ASN A 24 13.73 -0.88 9.22
N GLU A 25 14.83 -1.53 8.85
CA GLU A 25 16.03 -0.89 8.28
C GLU A 25 15.73 -0.09 7.00
N ASN A 26 14.70 -0.48 6.25
CA ASN A 26 14.25 0.15 5.01
C ASN A 26 13.13 1.18 5.22
N ARG A 27 12.88 1.59 6.46
CA ARG A 27 11.78 2.51 6.82
C ARG A 27 10.39 1.96 6.45
N LEU A 28 10.20 0.64 6.51
CA LEU A 28 8.95 -0.06 6.23
C LEU A 28 8.41 -0.78 7.47
N CYS A 29 7.09 -0.82 7.63
CA CYS A 29 6.41 -1.52 8.72
C CYS A 29 5.19 -2.26 8.16
N SER A 30 5.18 -3.58 8.26
CA SER A 30 4.10 -4.43 7.73
C SER A 30 3.27 -5.05 8.86
N PHE A 31 1.95 -4.93 8.76
CA PHE A 31 0.98 -5.54 9.68
C PHE A 31 -0.25 -6.04 8.91
N ALA A 32 -1.11 -6.79 9.58
CA ALA A 32 -2.37 -7.28 9.02
C ALA A 32 -3.54 -6.61 9.73
N ILE A 33 -4.51 -6.13 8.95
CA ILE A 33 -5.83 -5.72 9.43
C ILE A 33 -6.77 -6.92 9.29
N ASP A 34 -7.47 -7.26 10.38
CA ASP A 34 -8.39 -8.41 10.48
C ASP A 34 -7.80 -9.75 10.05
N GLU A 35 -6.48 -9.91 10.15
CA GLU A 35 -5.70 -11.09 9.67
C GLU A 35 -5.84 -11.39 8.16
N ILE A 36 -6.50 -10.51 7.40
CA ILE A 36 -6.82 -10.70 5.98
C ILE A 36 -6.06 -9.71 5.11
N TYR A 37 -6.07 -8.43 5.47
CA TYR A 37 -5.52 -7.36 4.63
C TYR A 37 -4.13 -6.99 5.11
N TYR A 38 -3.13 -7.32 4.30
CA TYR A 38 -1.76 -6.96 4.60
C TYR A 38 -1.47 -5.54 4.14
N ILE A 39 -1.12 -4.69 5.11
CA ILE A 39 -0.83 -3.29 4.94
C ILE A 39 0.63 -3.04 5.34
N SER A 40 1.36 -2.35 4.47
CA SER A 40 2.72 -1.89 4.76
C SER A 40 2.74 -0.36 4.75
N LEU A 41 3.29 0.23 5.79
CA LEU A 41 3.55 1.66 5.88
C LEU A 41 5.02 1.93 5.60
N SER A 42 5.31 2.95 4.80
CA SER A 42 6.67 3.46 4.61
C SER A 42 6.77 4.89 5.10
N ASP A 43 7.80 5.17 5.88
CA ASP A 43 8.27 6.53 6.09
C ASP A 43 9.14 6.96 4.90
N ALA A 44 8.47 7.36 3.82
CA ALA A 44 9.11 7.62 2.53
C ALA A 44 9.95 8.91 2.54
N ASN A 45 9.46 9.96 3.19
CA ASN A 45 10.24 11.15 3.48
C ASN A 45 9.62 11.95 4.64
N ASP A 46 10.28 13.05 5.00
CA ASP A 46 9.85 13.88 6.12
C ASP A 46 8.43 14.42 5.96
N GLU A 47 7.86 14.57 4.76
CA GLU A 47 6.57 15.23 4.47
C GLU A 47 5.39 14.27 4.31
N TYR A 48 5.63 13.00 4.00
CA TYR A 48 4.56 12.04 3.81
C TYR A 48 5.00 10.61 4.12
N MET A 49 4.01 9.82 4.53
CA MET A 49 4.10 8.37 4.55
C MET A 49 3.45 7.78 3.30
N MET A 50 3.85 6.57 2.94
CA MET A 50 3.16 5.76 1.94
C MET A 50 2.43 4.62 2.64
N ILE A 51 1.21 4.36 2.21
CA ILE A 51 0.38 3.22 2.60
C ILE A 51 0.35 2.26 1.42
N TYR A 52 0.71 1.00 1.64
CA TYR A 52 0.70 -0.05 0.63
C TYR A 52 -0.25 -1.16 1.06
N GLY A 53 -1.27 -1.45 0.24
CA GLY A 53 -2.11 -2.64 0.39
C GLY A 53 -1.63 -3.73 -0.56
N VAL A 54 -1.11 -4.83 -0.02
CA VAL A 54 -0.55 -5.93 -0.82
C VAL A 54 -1.69 -6.84 -1.27
N CYS A 55 -1.97 -6.84 -2.58
CA CYS A 55 -3.14 -7.54 -3.10
C CYS A 55 -2.86 -9.02 -3.39
N GLY A 56 -1.63 -9.36 -3.75
CA GLY A 56 -1.29 -10.71 -4.20
C GLY A 56 -0.12 -10.72 -5.17
N LYS A 57 0.37 -11.90 -5.50
CA LYS A 57 1.33 -12.08 -6.58
C LYS A 57 0.69 -11.72 -7.91
N PHE A 58 1.45 -10.99 -8.73
CA PHE A 58 1.00 -10.55 -10.04
C PHE A 58 0.97 -11.73 -11.02
N PRO A 59 -0.16 -11.99 -11.71
CA PRO A 59 -0.25 -13.03 -12.74
C PRO A 59 0.72 -12.76 -13.90
N THR A 60 1.57 -13.74 -14.21
CA THR A 60 2.63 -13.60 -15.25
C THR A 60 2.29 -14.31 -16.56
N ASP A 61 1.24 -15.13 -16.56
CA ASP A 61 0.76 -15.93 -17.68
C ASP A 61 -0.16 -15.15 -18.63
N ASN A 62 -0.77 -14.05 -18.17
CA ASN A 62 -1.67 -13.23 -18.96
C ASN A 62 -1.19 -11.77 -19.08
N PRO A 63 -0.56 -11.36 -20.20
CA PRO A 63 -0.10 -9.98 -20.37
C PRO A 63 -1.25 -8.96 -20.47
N ASN A 64 -2.46 -9.39 -20.85
CA ASN A 64 -3.62 -8.48 -20.89
C ASN A 64 -4.06 -8.08 -19.48
N PHE A 65 -3.73 -8.87 -18.46
CA PHE A 65 -4.00 -8.51 -17.07
C PHE A 65 -3.36 -7.18 -16.69
N ALA A 66 -2.11 -6.95 -17.10
CA ALA A 66 -1.43 -5.68 -16.85
C ALA A 66 -2.15 -4.50 -17.51
N LEU A 67 -2.71 -4.70 -18.71
CA LEU A 67 -3.49 -3.65 -19.39
C LEU A 67 -4.80 -3.36 -18.67
N GLU A 68 -5.47 -4.38 -18.12
CA GLU A 68 -6.69 -4.20 -17.33
C GLU A 68 -6.42 -3.45 -16.03
N ILE A 69 -5.33 -3.77 -15.33
CA ILE A 69 -4.87 -3.04 -14.14
C ILE A 69 -4.54 -1.58 -14.48
N LEU A 70 -3.83 -1.34 -15.59
CA LEU A 70 -3.55 0.02 -16.06
C LEU A 70 -4.82 0.79 -16.43
N ASN A 71 -5.82 0.13 -17.00
CA ASN A 71 -7.12 0.74 -17.29
C ASN A 71 -7.89 1.06 -16.01
N ALA A 72 -7.86 0.16 -15.01
CA ALA A 72 -8.50 0.38 -13.73
C ALA A 72 -7.95 1.62 -13.00
N ASN A 73 -6.66 1.93 -13.18
CA ASN A 73 -6.05 3.15 -12.63
C ASN A 73 -6.76 4.44 -13.07
N LEU A 74 -7.44 4.48 -14.22
CA LEU A 74 -8.23 5.64 -14.63
C LEU A 74 -9.39 5.89 -13.66
N TRP A 75 -10.11 4.83 -13.29
CA TRP A 75 -11.22 4.92 -12.34
C TRP A 75 -10.74 5.24 -10.93
N PHE A 76 -9.60 4.66 -10.50
CA PHE A 76 -8.99 5.01 -9.21
C PHE A 76 -8.59 6.50 -9.15
N ALA A 77 -8.02 7.03 -10.24
CA ALA A 77 -7.64 8.43 -10.33
C ALA A 77 -8.84 9.38 -10.24
N GLU A 78 -9.97 9.05 -10.87
CA GLU A 78 -11.21 9.84 -10.79
C GLU A 78 -11.76 9.94 -9.37
N ASN A 79 -11.63 8.88 -8.58
CA ASN A 79 -12.14 8.82 -7.20
C ASN A 79 -11.14 9.34 -6.15
N GLY A 80 -9.95 9.78 -6.58
CA GLY A 80 -8.87 10.15 -5.65
C GLY A 80 -8.37 8.97 -4.81
N GLY A 81 -8.52 7.75 -5.33
CA GLY A 81 -8.16 6.52 -4.65
C GLY A 81 -6.67 6.18 -4.72
N PRO A 82 -6.27 5.04 -4.13
CA PRO A 82 -4.92 4.51 -4.26
C PRO A 82 -4.55 4.19 -5.71
N TYR A 83 -3.27 4.24 -6.00
CA TYR A 83 -2.71 3.84 -7.29
C TYR A 83 -2.49 2.32 -7.32
N LEU A 84 -2.98 1.64 -8.35
CA LEU A 84 -2.58 0.27 -8.65
C LEU A 84 -1.16 0.27 -9.20
N CYS A 85 -0.26 -0.45 -8.55
CA CYS A 85 1.15 -0.54 -8.90
C CYS A 85 1.62 -1.98 -8.89
N TYR A 86 2.73 -2.22 -9.58
CA TYR A 86 3.47 -3.47 -9.55
C TYR A 86 4.79 -3.25 -8.80
N GLU A 87 5.09 -4.11 -7.84
CA GLU A 87 6.37 -4.11 -7.12
C GLU A 87 7.23 -5.25 -7.64
N SER A 88 8.41 -4.91 -8.17
CA SER A 88 9.25 -5.85 -8.91
C SER A 88 10.03 -6.82 -8.04
N GLY A 89 10.33 -6.48 -6.79
CA GLY A 89 11.09 -7.35 -5.87
C GLY A 89 10.30 -8.59 -5.46
N ALA A 90 9.05 -8.39 -5.02
CA ALA A 90 8.11 -9.42 -4.61
C ALA A 90 7.21 -9.92 -5.76
N GLN A 91 7.29 -9.28 -6.93
CA GLN A 91 6.39 -9.54 -8.07
C GLN A 91 4.92 -9.43 -7.69
N SER A 92 4.58 -8.43 -6.88
CA SER A 92 3.26 -8.27 -6.29
C SER A 92 2.46 -7.14 -6.93
N LEU A 93 1.14 -7.32 -7.00
CA LEU A 93 0.19 -6.24 -7.22
C LEU A 93 -0.08 -5.55 -5.89
N LEU A 94 0.04 -4.23 -5.87
CA LEU A 94 -0.24 -3.44 -4.68
C LEU A 94 -1.02 -2.17 -4.98
N LEU A 95 -1.70 -1.67 -3.95
CA LEU A 95 -2.36 -0.38 -3.93
C LEU A 95 -1.51 0.58 -3.12
N ALA A 96 -1.05 1.68 -3.72
CA ALA A 96 -0.22 2.69 -3.07
C ALA A 96 -1.00 3.99 -2.84
N LEU A 97 -1.00 4.50 -1.61
CA LEU A 97 -1.63 5.77 -1.26
C LEU A 97 -0.65 6.66 -0.48
N ARG A 98 -0.59 7.94 -0.83
CA ARG A 98 0.24 8.91 -0.13
C ARG A 98 -0.54 9.52 1.02
N PHE A 99 0.03 9.49 2.22
CA PHE A 99 -0.52 10.10 3.42
C PHE A 99 0.32 11.30 3.87
N PRO A 100 -0.22 12.54 3.83
CA PRO A 100 0.52 13.72 4.28
C PRO A 100 0.75 13.70 5.79
N LEU A 101 1.95 14.09 6.23
CA LEU A 101 2.31 14.15 7.65
C LEU A 101 1.94 15.48 8.32
N ASP A 102 1.49 16.47 7.55
CA ASP A 102 0.99 17.74 8.08
C ASP A 102 -0.41 17.53 8.69
N ASP A 103 -0.59 17.99 9.94
CA ASP A 103 -1.80 17.78 10.74
C ASP A 103 -2.27 16.32 10.80
N ALA A 104 -1.32 15.37 10.69
CA ALA A 104 -1.58 13.96 10.75
C ALA A 104 -2.02 13.52 12.15
N THR A 105 -3.02 12.64 12.19
CA THR A 105 -3.55 12.04 13.41
C THR A 105 -3.75 10.54 13.18
N PRO A 106 -3.69 9.71 14.23
CA PRO A 106 -3.98 8.28 14.12
C PRO A 106 -5.34 8.00 13.47
N GLU A 107 -6.37 8.80 13.76
CA GLU A 107 -7.70 8.70 13.17
C GLU A 107 -7.69 8.92 11.65
N LYS A 108 -6.94 9.94 11.19
CA LYS A 108 -6.80 10.18 9.74
C LYS A 108 -6.04 9.03 9.07
N LEU A 109 -4.99 8.53 9.69
CA LEU A 109 -4.23 7.40 9.16
C LEU A 109 -5.10 6.14 9.05
N GLU A 110 -5.88 5.83 10.09
CA GLU A 110 -6.83 4.70 10.10
C GLU A 110 -7.86 4.82 8.97
N ASN A 111 -8.47 6.00 8.80
CA ASN A 111 -9.42 6.24 7.72
C ASN A 111 -8.80 6.04 6.32
N GLU A 112 -7.55 6.48 6.12
CA GLU A 112 -6.85 6.32 4.83
C GLU A 112 -6.43 4.86 4.59
N ILE A 113 -6.09 4.12 5.65
CA ILE A 113 -5.90 2.66 5.58
C ILE A 113 -7.21 1.98 5.21
N GLU A 114 -8.35 2.37 5.79
CA GLU A 114 -9.66 1.83 5.41
C GLU A 114 -9.99 2.07 3.93
N VAL A 115 -9.61 3.23 3.37
CA VAL A 115 -9.77 3.51 1.93
C VAL A 115 -8.97 2.51 1.09
N VAL A 116 -7.75 2.20 1.50
CA VAL A 116 -6.92 1.16 0.85
C VAL A 116 -7.58 -0.22 1.00
N VAL A 117 -8.04 -0.59 2.19
CA VAL A 117 -8.71 -1.89 2.42
C VAL A 117 -9.98 -2.04 1.57
N LYS A 118 -10.87 -1.04 1.55
CA LYS A 118 -12.07 -1.05 0.69
C LYS A 118 -11.71 -1.14 -0.80
N SER A 119 -10.60 -0.52 -1.19
CA SER A 119 -10.08 -0.62 -2.57
C SER A 119 -9.57 -2.02 -2.89
N MET A 120 -8.89 -2.69 -1.94
CA MET A 120 -8.50 -4.10 -2.07
C MET A 120 -9.72 -5.00 -2.21
N GLU A 121 -10.75 -4.81 -1.38
CA GLU A 121 -12.02 -5.55 -1.44
C GLU A 121 -12.69 -5.45 -2.82
N ASN A 122 -12.81 -4.22 -3.33
CA ASN A 122 -13.40 -3.98 -4.64
C ASN A 122 -12.57 -4.63 -5.75
N LEU A 123 -11.23 -4.55 -5.66
CA LEU A 123 -10.35 -5.22 -6.61
C LEU A 123 -10.54 -6.74 -6.59
N TYR A 124 -10.52 -7.35 -5.40
CA TYR A 124 -10.77 -8.79 -5.26
C TYR A 124 -12.12 -9.21 -5.81
N LEU A 125 -13.17 -8.42 -5.59
CA LEU A 125 -14.50 -8.68 -6.14
C LEU A 125 -14.52 -8.63 -7.66
N VAL A 126 -13.89 -7.63 -8.27
CA VAL A 126 -13.80 -7.49 -9.74
C VAL A 126 -13.02 -8.66 -10.33
N LEU A 127 -11.87 -9.01 -9.75
CA LEU A 127 -11.05 -10.13 -10.19
C LEU A 127 -11.81 -11.46 -10.07
N HIS A 128 -12.51 -11.68 -8.96
CA HIS A 128 -13.33 -12.86 -8.76
C HIS A 128 -14.43 -12.99 -9.83
N ASN A 129 -15.10 -11.88 -10.16
CA ASN A 129 -16.12 -11.85 -11.22
C ASN A 129 -15.56 -12.14 -12.62
N GLN A 130 -14.27 -11.88 -12.83
CA GLN A 130 -13.54 -12.23 -14.06
C GLN A 130 -12.97 -13.67 -14.02
N GLY A 131 -13.13 -14.40 -12.91
CA GLY A 131 -12.57 -15.73 -12.72
C GLY A 131 -11.07 -15.74 -12.37
N ILE A 132 -10.53 -14.62 -11.90
CA ILE A 132 -9.13 -14.45 -11.50
C ILE A 132 -9.05 -14.48 -9.98
N THR A 133 -8.06 -15.20 -9.44
CA THR A 133 -7.73 -15.21 -8.02
C THR A 133 -6.23 -15.00 -7.89
N LEU A 134 -5.81 -14.00 -7.10
CA LEU A 134 -4.39 -13.73 -6.90
C LEU A 134 -3.80 -14.71 -5.88
N GLU A 135 -2.58 -15.19 -6.13
CA GLU A 135 -1.86 -16.03 -5.18
C GLU A 135 -1.41 -15.20 -3.97
N ASN A 136 -1.65 -15.73 -2.77
CA ASN A 136 -1.30 -15.07 -1.50
C ASN A 136 0.17 -15.38 -1.13
N GLU A 137 1.11 -14.81 -1.92
CA GLU A 137 2.56 -14.93 -1.72
C GLU A 137 3.19 -13.53 -1.50
N HIS A 138 4.19 -13.44 -0.62
CA HIS A 138 4.94 -12.21 -0.33
C HIS A 138 4.11 -11.03 0.21
N MET A 139 3.15 -11.32 1.10
CA MET A 139 2.23 -10.30 1.63
C MET A 139 2.87 -9.25 2.55
N LYS A 140 4.08 -9.50 3.06
CA LYS A 140 4.82 -8.53 3.86
C LYS A 140 5.91 -7.91 3.00
N ILE A 141 5.83 -6.60 2.80
CA ILE A 141 6.87 -5.84 2.12
C ILE A 141 7.93 -5.44 3.15
N GLU A 142 9.07 -6.11 3.11
CA GLU A 142 10.24 -5.76 3.92
C GLU A 142 11.18 -4.78 3.20
N GLU A 143 11.11 -4.75 1.87
CA GLU A 143 11.89 -3.89 0.99
C GLU A 143 11.09 -3.59 -0.27
N ILE A 144 11.17 -2.36 -0.78
CA ILE A 144 10.62 -1.96 -2.08
C ILE A 144 11.78 -1.81 -3.06
N SER A 145 11.71 -2.50 -4.19
CA SER A 145 12.71 -2.39 -5.24
C SER A 145 12.74 -0.96 -5.79
N SER A 146 13.84 -0.24 -5.53
CA SER A 146 14.01 1.13 -6.01
C SER A 146 14.43 1.15 -7.48
N SER A 147 13.80 2.03 -8.26
CA SER A 147 14.24 2.36 -9.62
C SER A 147 15.12 3.60 -9.63
N ASP A 148 16.21 3.59 -10.39
CA ASP A 148 17.04 4.78 -10.65
C ASP A 148 16.23 5.93 -11.25
N ASN A 149 15.14 5.60 -11.95
CA ASN A 149 14.27 6.56 -12.61
C ASN A 149 13.24 7.21 -11.66
N LYS A 150 13.20 6.84 -10.37
CA LYS A 150 12.16 7.32 -9.44
C LYS A 150 12.04 8.83 -9.37
N HIS A 151 13.15 9.54 -9.54
CA HIS A 151 13.21 11.00 -9.51
C HIS A 151 12.62 11.67 -10.77
N TYR A 152 12.44 10.92 -11.86
CA TYR A 152 11.78 11.41 -13.08
C TYR A 152 10.27 11.18 -13.06
N TYR A 153 9.76 10.32 -12.18
CA TYR A 153 8.32 10.04 -12.04
C TYR A 153 7.62 11.08 -11.15
N ALA A 154 7.91 12.36 -11.41
CA ALA A 154 7.29 13.49 -10.75
C ALA A 154 6.91 14.54 -11.80
N GLY A 155 5.82 15.27 -11.57
CA GLY A 155 5.41 16.37 -12.46
C GLY A 155 6.31 17.62 -12.37
N ARG A 156 7.36 17.58 -11.55
CA ARG A 156 8.28 18.69 -11.27
C ARG A 156 9.64 18.17 -10.84
#